data_AF-A0AAD5XA47-F1
#
_entry.id   AF-A0AAD5XA47-F1
#
_cell.length_a   1.000
_cell.length_b   1.000
_cell.length_c   1.000
_cell.angle_alpha   90.00
_cell.angle_beta   90.00
_cell.angle_gamma   90.00
#
_symmetry.space_group_name_H-M   'P 1'
#
loop_
_entity.id
_entity.type
_entity.pdbx_description
1 polymer ?
#
loop_
_entity_poly.entity_id
_entity_poly.type
_entity_poly.pdbx_seq_one_letter_code
_entity_poly.pdbx_strand_id
1 'polypeptide(L)'
;PSTQVLLKDFLTALAVVQPKVASLQAYGEYYFTPYAVSGEYFFPGNNITLAKLTVAPVLQFYTKWSEYLLNTTITINAFPSYLTLANSIPDPNIYGFNGLISSRFVPKSLFANASSISVLADAIIAGYYLNVPPGSPQSGIDLIASANVIINAGGPMDLQNRPPAAVHPAWSTTYWQVTYSTGWTKNLAALGLTPILSADVSAAPDPLRVLTPNATYLNEGDVNEENWQEVFFGSNYPRLLAIKNTFDPANVFTVWKGVGWVENADSSDYCYYETIV
;
A
#
# COMPACT_ATOMS: atom_id res chain seq x y z
N PRO A 1 -6.23 -3.98 -26.91
CA PRO A 1 -6.69 -4.67 -25.66
C PRO A 1 -7.51 -3.70 -24.80
N SER A 2 -8.30 -4.19 -23.84
CA SER A 2 -8.92 -3.33 -22.83
C SER A 2 -7.88 -2.86 -21.80
N THR A 3 -8.12 -1.74 -21.11
CA THR A 3 -7.27 -1.23 -20.03
C THR A 3 -6.97 -2.30 -18.97
N GLN A 4 -7.97 -3.11 -18.61
CA GLN A 4 -7.83 -4.21 -17.66
C GLN A 4 -6.80 -5.26 -18.10
N VAL A 5 -6.71 -5.56 -19.40
CA VAL A 5 -5.72 -6.51 -19.95
C VAL A 5 -4.31 -5.94 -19.84
N LEU A 6 -4.10 -4.64 -20.15
CA LEU A 6 -2.79 -4.01 -19.96
C LEU A 6 -2.40 -4.00 -18.47
N LEU A 7 -3.32 -3.58 -17.60
CA LEU A 7 -3.07 -3.48 -16.17
C LEU A 7 -2.71 -4.85 -15.56
N LYS A 8 -3.43 -5.91 -15.95
CA LYS A 8 -3.13 -7.27 -15.51
C LYS A 8 -1.76 -7.74 -15.98
N ASP A 9 -1.39 -7.49 -17.23
CA ASP A 9 -0.08 -7.87 -17.77
C ASP A 9 1.05 -7.09 -17.07
N PHE A 10 0.84 -5.82 -16.76
CA PHE A 10 1.80 -4.99 -16.02
C PHE A 10 1.98 -5.49 -14.57
N LEU A 11 0.89 -5.66 -13.82
CA LEU A 11 0.93 -6.20 -12.46
C LEU A 11 1.57 -7.59 -12.42
N THR A 12 1.29 -8.42 -13.42
CA THR A 12 1.93 -9.73 -13.59
C THR A 12 3.44 -9.58 -13.77
N ALA A 13 3.89 -8.67 -14.64
CA ALA A 13 5.31 -8.41 -14.86
C ALA A 13 6.01 -7.92 -13.58
N LEU A 14 5.38 -7.04 -12.80
CA LEU A 14 5.88 -6.60 -11.48
C LEU A 14 5.98 -7.77 -10.50
N ALA A 15 4.93 -8.59 -10.39
CA ALA A 15 4.90 -9.71 -9.45
C ALA A 15 5.93 -10.79 -9.80
N VAL A 16 6.13 -11.09 -11.08
CA VAL A 16 7.10 -12.11 -11.55
C VAL A 16 8.52 -11.75 -11.13
N VAL A 17 8.91 -10.47 -11.17
CA VAL A 17 10.26 -10.06 -10.82
C VAL A 17 10.48 -9.92 -9.31
N GLN A 18 9.39 -9.78 -8.53
CA GLN A 18 9.46 -9.45 -7.11
C GLN A 18 10.35 -10.39 -6.28
N PRO A 19 10.27 -11.73 -6.39
CA PRO A 19 11.15 -12.60 -5.59
C PRO A 19 12.63 -12.36 -5.87
N LYS A 20 12.98 -12.08 -7.13
CA LYS A 20 14.38 -11.80 -7.51
C LYS A 20 14.82 -10.42 -7.00
N VAL A 21 13.98 -9.40 -7.14
CA VAL A 21 14.22 -8.04 -6.61
C VAL A 21 14.50 -8.11 -5.11
N ALA A 22 13.63 -8.77 -4.35
CA ALA A 22 13.81 -8.93 -2.90
C ALA A 22 15.09 -9.73 -2.55
N SER A 23 15.46 -10.76 -3.33
CA SER A 23 16.71 -11.51 -3.10
C SER A 23 17.97 -10.67 -3.27
N LEU A 24 17.88 -9.56 -4.02
CA LEU A 24 18.96 -8.60 -4.22
C LEU A 24 18.91 -7.44 -3.22
N GLN A 25 18.03 -7.53 -2.20
CA GLN A 25 17.79 -6.46 -1.22
C GLN A 25 17.37 -5.14 -1.90
N ALA A 26 16.78 -5.24 -3.09
CA ALA A 26 16.26 -4.10 -3.82
C ALA A 26 14.83 -3.80 -3.39
N TYR A 27 14.44 -2.54 -3.54
CA TYR A 27 13.11 -2.03 -3.25
C TYR A 27 12.43 -1.59 -4.54
N GLY A 28 11.10 -1.66 -4.58
CA GLY A 28 10.32 -1.05 -5.64
C GLY A 28 9.11 -0.32 -5.07
N GLU A 29 8.62 0.66 -5.81
CA GLU A 29 7.41 1.41 -5.47
C GLU A 29 6.66 1.75 -6.75
N TYR A 30 5.34 1.53 -6.75
CA TYR A 30 4.50 1.75 -7.93
C TYR A 30 3.23 2.50 -7.56
N TYR A 31 2.85 3.42 -8.43
CA TYR A 31 1.68 4.26 -8.30
C TYR A 31 0.77 4.04 -9.50
N PHE A 32 -0.50 3.80 -9.23
CA PHE A 32 -1.53 3.59 -10.23
C PHE A 32 -2.58 4.69 -10.10
N THR A 33 -2.81 5.39 -11.20
CA THR A 33 -3.87 6.39 -11.35
C THR A 33 -4.82 5.93 -12.46
N PRO A 34 -5.95 6.59 -12.69
CA PRO A 34 -6.87 6.20 -13.76
C PRO A 34 -6.27 6.33 -15.17
N TYR A 35 -5.19 7.10 -15.31
CA TYR A 35 -4.63 7.48 -16.62
C TYR A 35 -3.15 7.11 -16.79
N ALA A 36 -2.46 6.73 -15.73
CA ALA A 36 -1.03 6.44 -15.75
C ALA A 36 -0.63 5.42 -14.69
N VAL A 37 0.40 4.64 -15.02
CA VAL A 37 1.20 3.89 -14.06
C VAL A 37 2.59 4.49 -14.02
N SER A 38 3.14 4.67 -12.84
CA SER A 38 4.52 5.07 -12.62
C SER A 38 5.14 4.24 -11.52
N GLY A 39 6.46 4.24 -11.44
CA GLY A 39 7.15 3.58 -10.37
C GLY A 39 8.63 3.41 -10.64
N GLU A 40 9.30 2.86 -9.66
CA GLU A 40 10.74 2.85 -9.60
C GLU A 40 11.24 1.59 -8.89
N TYR A 41 12.50 1.25 -9.18
CA TYR A 41 13.23 0.23 -8.46
C TYR A 41 14.55 0.82 -7.99
N PHE A 42 14.90 0.57 -6.74
CA PHE A 42 16.17 0.93 -6.15
C PHE A 42 16.98 -0.33 -5.88
N PHE A 43 18.10 -0.46 -6.58
CA PHE A 43 19.04 -1.56 -6.41
C PHE A 43 20.27 -1.08 -5.65
N PRO A 44 20.52 -1.53 -4.41
CA PRO A 44 21.79 -1.30 -3.76
C PRO A 44 22.96 -1.96 -4.53
N GLY A 45 24.11 -1.29 -4.55
CA GLY A 45 25.32 -1.78 -5.21
C GLY A 45 25.59 -1.11 -6.56
N ASN A 46 26.48 -1.70 -7.35
CA ASN A 46 27.01 -1.10 -8.59
C ASN A 46 26.80 -1.95 -9.87
N ASN A 47 26.02 -3.04 -9.79
CA ASN A 47 25.81 -3.95 -10.92
C ASN A 47 24.56 -3.59 -11.73
N ILE A 48 24.68 -2.57 -12.59
CA ILE A 48 23.60 -2.10 -13.47
C ILE A 48 23.10 -3.21 -14.42
N THR A 49 24.00 -4.08 -14.89
CA THR A 49 23.63 -5.20 -15.76
C THR A 49 22.68 -6.16 -15.05
N LEU A 50 22.98 -6.52 -13.80
CA LEU A 50 22.11 -7.37 -12.98
C LEU A 50 20.77 -6.69 -12.69
N ALA A 51 20.77 -5.39 -12.38
CA ALA A 51 19.53 -4.63 -12.18
C ALA A 51 18.64 -4.68 -13.44
N LYS A 52 19.20 -4.38 -14.62
CA LYS A 52 18.50 -4.43 -15.92
C LYS A 52 17.93 -5.82 -16.23
N LEU A 53 18.73 -6.87 -16.01
CA LEU A 53 18.28 -8.25 -16.23
C LEU A 53 17.16 -8.64 -15.27
N THR A 54 17.21 -8.17 -14.02
CA THR A 54 16.20 -8.47 -13.00
C THR A 54 14.84 -7.90 -13.37
N VAL A 55 14.79 -6.67 -13.90
CA VAL A 55 13.52 -6.02 -14.29
C VAL A 55 13.18 -6.19 -15.78
N ALA A 56 13.88 -7.06 -16.50
CA ALA A 56 13.66 -7.26 -17.93
C ALA A 56 12.20 -7.59 -18.30
N PRO A 57 11.45 -8.42 -17.55
CA PRO A 57 10.02 -8.63 -17.83
C PRO A 57 9.17 -7.35 -17.79
N VAL A 58 9.48 -6.42 -16.88
CA VAL A 58 8.81 -5.12 -16.80
C VAL A 58 9.19 -4.23 -17.98
N LEU A 59 10.46 -4.25 -18.41
CA LEU A 59 10.89 -3.53 -19.61
C LEU A 59 10.24 -4.09 -20.88
N GLN A 60 10.05 -5.41 -20.96
CA GLN A 60 9.39 -6.08 -22.09
C GLN A 60 7.90 -5.70 -22.19
N PHE A 61 7.22 -5.44 -21.07
CA PHE A 61 5.84 -4.93 -21.09
C PHE A 61 5.72 -3.65 -21.91
N TYR A 62 6.60 -2.67 -21.67
CA TYR A 62 6.57 -1.39 -22.39
C TYR A 62 6.83 -1.56 -23.89
N THR A 63 7.74 -2.46 -24.27
CA THR A 63 7.97 -2.78 -25.69
C THR A 63 6.73 -3.46 -26.32
N LYS A 64 6.17 -4.46 -25.64
CA LYS A 64 5.02 -5.25 -26.09
C LYS A 64 3.78 -4.41 -26.33
N TRP A 65 3.53 -3.41 -25.48
CA TRP A 65 2.33 -2.57 -25.56
C TRP A 65 2.57 -1.17 -26.10
N SER A 66 3.72 -0.92 -26.74
CA SER A 66 4.12 0.41 -27.23
C SER A 66 3.05 1.13 -28.08
N GLU A 67 2.27 0.42 -28.89
CA GLU A 67 1.19 1.00 -29.72
C GLU A 67 0.00 1.54 -28.90
N TYR A 68 -0.14 1.13 -27.64
CA TYR A 68 -1.24 1.51 -26.74
C TYR A 68 -0.81 2.48 -25.64
N LEU A 69 0.48 2.82 -25.57
CA LEU A 69 1.05 3.69 -24.55
C LEU A 69 1.43 5.04 -25.17
N LEU A 70 0.81 6.11 -24.67
CA LEU A 70 0.97 7.43 -25.28
C LEU A 70 2.28 8.12 -24.90
N ASN A 71 2.78 7.95 -23.67
CA ASN A 71 3.95 8.65 -23.12
C ASN A 71 4.79 7.77 -22.18
N THR A 72 5.60 6.86 -22.73
CA THR A 72 6.48 6.00 -21.92
C THR A 72 7.86 6.61 -21.72
N THR A 73 8.25 6.80 -20.45
CA THR A 73 9.61 7.22 -20.07
C THR A 73 10.24 6.14 -19.20
N ILE A 74 11.44 5.68 -19.58
CA ILE A 74 12.22 4.70 -18.80
C ILE A 74 13.62 5.27 -18.62
N THR A 75 14.01 5.49 -17.37
CA THR A 75 15.34 6.00 -17.00
C THR A 75 16.06 5.02 -16.10
N ILE A 76 17.36 4.82 -16.34
CA ILE A 76 18.21 3.97 -15.50
C ILE A 76 19.44 4.78 -15.13
N ASN A 77 19.48 5.20 -13.87
CA ASN A 77 20.54 6.04 -13.32
C ASN A 77 21.36 5.25 -12.31
N ALA A 78 22.65 5.58 -12.21
CA ALA A 78 23.53 5.05 -11.17
C ALA A 78 24.01 6.22 -10.30
N PHE A 79 23.98 6.01 -8.99
CA PHE A 79 24.34 7.03 -8.01
C PHE A 79 25.58 6.58 -7.24
N PRO A 80 26.58 7.45 -7.03
CA PRO A 80 27.80 7.08 -6.32
C PRO A 80 27.57 6.84 -4.82
N SER A 81 26.46 7.31 -4.25
CA SER A 81 26.08 7.09 -2.86
C SER A 81 24.56 7.14 -2.66
N TYR A 82 24.08 6.60 -1.54
CA TYR A 82 22.67 6.74 -1.15
C TYR A 82 22.26 8.21 -0.98
N LEU A 83 23.15 9.07 -0.44
CA LEU A 83 22.85 10.49 -0.26
C LEU A 83 22.62 11.20 -1.60
N THR A 84 23.43 10.90 -2.61
CA THR A 84 23.24 11.47 -3.96
C THR A 84 21.97 10.98 -4.62
N LEU A 85 21.54 9.74 -4.34
CA LEU A 85 20.25 9.22 -4.77
C LEU A 85 19.12 9.97 -4.06
N ALA A 86 19.14 10.04 -2.72
CA ALA A 86 18.11 10.69 -1.93
C ALA A 86 17.92 12.17 -2.32
N ASN A 87 19.02 12.90 -2.56
CA ASN A 87 18.96 14.30 -3.00
C ASN A 87 18.50 14.48 -4.46
N SER A 88 18.47 13.42 -5.26
CA SER A 88 18.00 13.47 -6.65
C SER A 88 16.49 13.26 -6.78
N ILE A 89 15.88 12.65 -5.76
CA ILE A 89 14.44 12.46 -5.70
C ILE A 89 13.84 13.81 -5.30
N PRO A 90 13.02 14.45 -6.17
CA PRO A 90 12.35 15.70 -5.81
C PRO A 90 11.51 15.50 -4.56
N ASP A 91 11.44 16.49 -3.67
CA ASP A 91 10.51 16.44 -2.53
C ASP A 91 9.08 16.27 -3.07
N PRO A 92 8.45 15.09 -2.90
CA PRO A 92 7.14 14.83 -3.46
C PRO A 92 6.03 15.39 -2.55
N ASN A 93 6.38 16.05 -1.44
CA ASN A 93 5.41 16.47 -0.44
C ASN A 93 4.44 17.52 -1.01
N ILE A 94 3.26 17.03 -1.33
CA ILE A 94 2.08 17.85 -1.55
C ILE A 94 1.47 18.08 -0.17
N TYR A 95 1.27 19.33 0.23
CA TYR A 95 0.61 19.65 1.49
C TYR A 95 -0.83 20.11 1.24
N GLY A 96 -1.68 20.08 2.27
CA GLY A 96 -3.04 20.62 2.18
C GLY A 96 -4.03 19.73 1.44
N PHE A 97 -3.76 18.42 1.35
CA PHE A 97 -4.74 17.44 0.93
C PHE A 97 -5.22 16.63 2.14
N ASN A 98 -6.45 16.15 2.07
CA ASN A 98 -6.97 15.11 2.95
C ASN A 98 -7.01 13.80 2.15
N GLY A 99 -6.93 12.67 2.83
CA GLY A 99 -7.08 11.39 2.17
C GLY A 99 -7.58 10.31 3.09
N LEU A 100 -8.17 9.29 2.47
CA LEU A 100 -8.51 8.02 3.11
C LEU A 100 -7.65 6.96 2.45
N ILE A 101 -7.15 6.06 3.28
CA ILE A 101 -6.30 4.95 2.85
C ILE A 101 -6.76 3.68 3.53
N SER A 102 -6.57 2.58 2.81
CA SER A 102 -6.72 1.23 3.33
C SER A 102 -5.64 0.37 2.67
N SER A 103 -5.18 -0.67 3.33
CA SER A 103 -4.08 -1.47 2.78
C SER A 103 -4.09 -2.91 3.26
N ARG A 104 -3.34 -3.76 2.56
CA ARG A 104 -3.08 -5.15 2.95
C ARG A 104 -1.63 -5.54 2.69
N PHE A 105 -1.11 -6.40 3.56
CA PHE A 105 0.11 -7.15 3.27
C PHE A 105 -0.14 -8.32 2.34
N VAL A 106 0.67 -8.42 1.29
CA VAL A 106 0.63 -9.48 0.29
C VAL A 106 1.77 -10.47 0.58
N PRO A 107 1.45 -11.71 0.98
CA PRO A 107 2.44 -12.69 1.39
C PRO A 107 3.26 -13.22 0.20
N LYS A 108 4.50 -13.61 0.49
CA LYS A 108 5.46 -14.22 -0.46
C LYS A 108 4.88 -15.42 -1.20
N SER A 109 3.95 -16.16 -0.60
CA SER A 109 3.28 -17.32 -1.20
C SER A 109 2.48 -16.98 -2.46
N LEU A 110 1.95 -15.76 -2.59
CA LEU A 110 1.20 -15.34 -3.78
C LEU A 110 2.09 -15.09 -5.01
N PHE A 111 3.42 -15.09 -4.83
CA PHE A 111 4.41 -14.90 -5.89
C PHE A 111 5.08 -16.20 -6.34
N ALA A 112 4.63 -17.35 -5.80
CA ALA A 112 5.31 -18.63 -6.00
C ALA A 112 5.16 -19.19 -7.43
N ASN A 113 4.08 -18.85 -8.14
CA ASN A 113 3.80 -19.38 -9.48
C ASN A 113 2.85 -18.46 -10.26
N ALA A 114 2.73 -18.71 -11.56
CA ALA A 114 1.91 -17.90 -12.48
C ALA A 114 0.42 -17.86 -12.11
N SER A 115 -0.15 -18.94 -11.58
CA SER A 115 -1.56 -18.99 -11.18
C SER A 115 -1.83 -18.09 -9.97
N SER A 116 -0.98 -18.18 -8.93
CA SER A 116 -1.07 -17.31 -7.76
C SER A 116 -0.88 -15.84 -8.12
N ILE A 117 0.07 -15.54 -9.01
CA ILE A 117 0.32 -14.18 -9.50
C ILE A 117 -0.88 -13.65 -10.30
N SER A 118 -1.48 -14.47 -11.16
CA SER A 118 -2.67 -14.06 -11.91
C SER A 118 -3.81 -13.70 -10.97
N VAL A 119 -4.07 -14.51 -9.95
CA VAL A 119 -5.13 -14.26 -8.96
C VAL A 119 -4.83 -13.00 -8.14
N LEU A 120 -3.58 -12.78 -7.78
CA LEU A 120 -3.14 -11.54 -7.12
C LEU A 120 -3.40 -10.30 -8.00
N ALA A 121 -3.02 -10.35 -9.28
CA ALA A 121 -3.25 -9.25 -10.21
C ALA A 121 -4.75 -8.95 -10.37
N ASP A 122 -5.58 -10.00 -10.47
CA ASP A 122 -7.04 -9.84 -10.55
C ASP A 122 -7.61 -9.19 -9.27
N ALA A 123 -7.12 -9.59 -8.09
CA ALA A 123 -7.56 -9.01 -6.83
C ALA A 123 -7.17 -7.52 -6.69
N ILE A 124 -5.96 -7.13 -7.10
CA ILE A 124 -5.54 -5.72 -7.09
C ILE A 124 -6.41 -4.88 -8.02
N ILE A 125 -6.72 -5.40 -9.21
CA ILE A 125 -7.60 -4.73 -10.18
C ILE A 125 -9.03 -4.61 -9.64
N ALA A 126 -9.56 -5.68 -9.03
CA ALA A 126 -10.87 -5.64 -8.41
C ALA A 126 -10.94 -4.58 -7.30
N GLY A 127 -9.90 -4.49 -6.45
CA GLY A 127 -9.81 -3.46 -5.42
C GLY A 127 -9.74 -2.04 -5.98
N TYR A 128 -9.04 -1.84 -7.10
CA TYR A 128 -9.03 -0.56 -7.80
C TYR A 128 -10.44 -0.13 -8.24
N TYR A 129 -11.23 -1.05 -8.81
CA TYR A 129 -12.60 -0.74 -9.25
C TYR A 129 -13.60 -0.58 -8.10
N LEU A 130 -13.31 -1.13 -6.92
CA LEU A 130 -14.07 -0.83 -5.69
C LEU A 130 -13.71 0.57 -5.15
N ASN A 131 -12.43 0.94 -5.21
CA ASN A 131 -11.96 2.26 -4.76
C ASN A 131 -12.42 3.40 -5.68
N VAL A 132 -12.40 3.17 -7.00
CA VAL A 132 -12.82 4.13 -8.03
C VAL A 132 -13.86 3.49 -8.96
N PRO A 133 -15.12 3.35 -8.50
CA PRO A 133 -16.16 2.75 -9.34
C PRO A 133 -16.40 3.57 -10.62
N PRO A 134 -16.65 2.94 -11.78
CA PRO A 134 -16.94 3.67 -13.01
C PRO A 134 -18.12 4.64 -12.84
N GLY A 135 -17.92 5.92 -13.18
CA GLY A 135 -18.94 6.96 -13.03
C GLY A 135 -19.07 7.53 -11.61
N SER A 136 -18.24 7.10 -10.67
CA SER A 136 -18.19 7.69 -9.32
C SER A 136 -17.65 9.13 -9.36
N PRO A 137 -17.94 9.97 -8.35
CA PRO A 137 -17.31 11.28 -8.22
C PRO A 137 -15.78 11.24 -8.32
N GLN A 138 -15.15 10.17 -7.84
CA GLN A 138 -13.71 9.91 -7.89
C GLN A 138 -13.19 9.76 -9.33
N SER A 139 -14.03 9.26 -10.23
CA SER A 139 -13.70 9.12 -11.65
C SER A 139 -13.84 10.43 -12.44
N GLY A 140 -14.56 11.42 -11.92
CA GLY A 140 -14.92 12.66 -12.65
C GLY A 140 -14.45 13.97 -12.02
N ILE A 141 -13.95 13.96 -10.78
CA ILE A 141 -13.26 15.09 -10.17
C ILE A 141 -11.79 14.96 -10.56
N ASP A 142 -11.17 16.05 -11.04
CA ASP A 142 -9.71 16.20 -11.04
C ASP A 142 -9.22 16.24 -9.58
N LEU A 143 -9.37 15.11 -8.87
CA LEU A 143 -8.73 14.85 -7.61
C LEU A 143 -7.24 14.87 -7.93
N ILE A 144 -6.48 15.69 -7.22
CA ILE A 144 -5.02 15.74 -7.37
C ILE A 144 -4.52 14.30 -7.43
N ALA A 145 -3.99 13.91 -8.61
CA ALA A 145 -3.21 12.73 -8.92
C ALA A 145 -3.17 11.69 -7.79
N SER A 146 -4.33 11.21 -7.36
CA SER A 146 -4.40 10.35 -6.20
C SER A 146 -3.97 9.00 -6.73
N ALA A 147 -2.81 8.52 -6.27
CA ALA A 147 -2.38 7.18 -6.58
C ALA A 147 -3.38 6.20 -5.95
N ASN A 148 -4.43 5.87 -6.69
CA ASN A 148 -5.55 5.07 -6.23
C ASN A 148 -5.13 3.68 -5.81
N VAL A 149 -4.02 3.19 -6.35
CA VAL A 149 -3.26 2.06 -5.81
C VAL A 149 -1.81 2.46 -5.67
N ILE A 150 -1.22 2.17 -4.52
CA ILE A 150 0.21 2.26 -4.24
C ILE A 150 0.68 0.87 -3.86
N ILE A 151 1.78 0.42 -4.47
CA ILE A 151 2.39 -0.87 -4.16
C ILE A 151 3.81 -0.62 -3.67
N ASN A 152 4.02 -0.80 -2.37
CA ASN A 152 5.33 -0.77 -1.74
C ASN A 152 5.93 -2.17 -1.80
N ALA A 153 6.95 -2.35 -2.64
CA ALA A 153 7.44 -3.64 -3.11
C ALA A 153 8.85 -3.97 -2.59
N GLY A 154 9.05 -3.81 -1.29
CA GLY A 154 10.26 -4.26 -0.60
C GLY A 154 10.06 -5.56 0.16
N GLY A 155 9.06 -5.56 1.05
CA GLY A 155 9.00 -6.48 2.17
C GLY A 155 10.22 -6.32 3.08
N PRO A 156 10.09 -6.38 4.41
CA PRO A 156 11.26 -6.37 5.27
C PRO A 156 12.08 -7.64 4.98
N MET A 157 13.39 -7.47 4.90
CA MET A 157 14.30 -8.60 4.88
C MET A 157 14.11 -9.40 6.17
N ASP A 158 13.85 -10.69 6.03
CA ASP A 158 13.87 -11.63 7.14
C ASP A 158 15.32 -11.81 7.58
N LEU A 159 15.81 -10.85 8.35
CA LEU A 159 17.12 -10.96 8.98
C LEU A 159 16.97 -11.98 10.10
N GLN A 160 17.46 -13.19 9.84
CA GLN A 160 17.63 -14.20 10.86
C GLN A 160 18.37 -13.56 12.06
N ASN A 161 17.85 -13.81 13.26
CA ASN A 161 18.40 -13.34 14.56
C ASN A 161 18.10 -11.89 14.98
N ARG A 162 17.00 -11.27 14.52
CA ARG A 162 16.53 -10.03 15.16
C ARG A 162 15.99 -10.28 16.57
N PRO A 163 16.28 -9.41 17.55
CA PRO A 163 15.59 -9.43 18.84
C PRO A 163 14.07 -9.37 18.64
N PRO A 164 13.26 -10.00 19.50
CA PRO A 164 11.81 -9.87 19.44
C PRO A 164 11.40 -8.39 19.46
N ALA A 165 10.62 -7.98 18.46
CA ALA A 165 10.10 -6.63 18.32
C ALA A 165 8.56 -6.65 18.29
N ALA A 166 7.95 -5.50 18.56
CA ALA A 166 6.49 -5.32 18.50
C ALA A 166 5.91 -5.36 17.08
N VAL A 167 6.77 -5.47 16.05
CA VAL A 167 6.39 -5.49 14.64
C VAL A 167 5.45 -6.66 14.36
N HIS A 168 4.36 -6.41 13.63
CA HIS A 168 3.39 -7.43 13.26
C HIS A 168 4.07 -8.63 12.57
N PRO A 169 3.84 -9.89 12.99
CA PRO A 169 4.56 -11.05 12.46
C PRO A 169 4.47 -11.23 10.93
N ALA A 170 3.34 -10.85 10.33
CA ALA A 170 3.13 -10.94 8.87
C ALA A 170 4.19 -10.18 8.05
N TRP A 171 4.82 -9.14 8.60
CA TRP A 171 5.88 -8.39 7.94
C TRP A 171 6.98 -9.30 7.35
N SER A 172 7.46 -10.30 8.11
CA SER A 172 8.56 -11.17 7.66
C SER A 172 8.21 -12.06 6.46
N THR A 173 6.90 -12.26 6.22
CA THR A 173 6.38 -13.12 5.15
C THR A 173 5.76 -12.33 4.00
N THR A 174 5.93 -11.01 3.99
CA THR A 174 5.32 -10.10 3.02
C THR A 174 6.32 -9.68 1.94
N TYR A 175 5.86 -9.57 0.68
CA TYR A 175 6.62 -8.88 -0.36
C TYR A 175 6.06 -7.50 -0.67
N TRP A 176 4.73 -7.38 -0.78
CA TRP A 176 4.09 -6.11 -1.09
C TRP A 176 3.20 -5.65 0.05
N GLN A 177 3.17 -4.35 0.30
CA GLN A 177 2.00 -3.71 0.87
C GLN A 177 1.25 -3.03 -0.28
N VAL A 178 -0.02 -3.37 -0.45
CA VAL A 178 -0.89 -2.72 -1.43
C VAL A 178 -1.81 -1.78 -0.69
N THR A 179 -1.73 -0.49 -1.00
CA THR A 179 -2.54 0.57 -0.42
C THR A 179 -3.51 1.09 -1.47
N TYR A 180 -4.78 1.20 -1.13
CA TYR A 180 -5.78 1.91 -1.89
C TYR A 180 -5.98 3.27 -1.27
N SER A 181 -6.05 4.32 -2.09
CA SER A 181 -6.20 5.68 -1.59
C SER A 181 -7.20 6.51 -2.40
N THR A 182 -7.80 7.47 -1.72
CA THR A 182 -8.51 8.58 -2.35
C THR A 182 -8.16 9.86 -1.63
N GLY A 183 -7.88 10.93 -2.38
CA GLY A 183 -7.43 12.21 -1.84
C GLY A 183 -8.22 13.40 -2.40
N TRP A 184 -8.29 14.49 -1.63
CA TRP A 184 -9.02 15.69 -2.02
C TRP A 184 -8.46 16.98 -1.39
N THR A 185 -8.64 18.11 -2.08
CA THR A 185 -8.22 19.45 -1.62
C THR A 185 -9.34 20.37 -1.20
N LYS A 186 -10.59 20.03 -1.53
CA LYS A 186 -11.79 20.78 -1.10
C LYS A 186 -12.55 19.96 -0.08
N ASN A 187 -13.14 20.61 0.92
CA ASN A 187 -13.86 19.92 1.98
C ASN A 187 -15.01 19.07 1.40
N LEU A 188 -14.82 17.75 1.33
CA LEU A 188 -15.82 16.81 0.83
C LEU A 188 -17.06 16.73 1.73
N ALA A 189 -16.93 17.07 3.01
CA ALA A 189 -18.09 17.14 3.90
C ALA A 189 -19.11 18.16 3.39
N ALA A 190 -18.65 19.25 2.76
CA ALA A 190 -19.55 20.23 2.14
C ALA A 190 -20.28 19.68 0.90
N LEU A 191 -19.80 18.58 0.31
CA LEU A 191 -20.41 17.89 -0.82
C LEU A 191 -21.18 16.62 -0.40
N GLY A 192 -21.14 16.24 0.88
CA GLY A 192 -21.77 15.02 1.40
C GLY A 192 -21.16 13.72 0.86
N LEU A 193 -19.93 13.76 0.32
CA LEU A 193 -19.30 12.60 -0.34
C LEU A 193 -18.44 11.74 0.60
N THR A 194 -18.13 12.23 1.80
CA THR A 194 -17.23 11.54 2.75
C THR A 194 -17.65 10.11 3.07
N PRO A 195 -18.94 9.81 3.37
CA PRO A 195 -19.35 8.43 3.70
C PRO A 195 -19.19 7.47 2.53
N ILE A 196 -19.49 7.91 1.31
CA ILE A 196 -19.36 7.10 0.08
C ILE A 196 -17.88 6.77 -0.15
N LEU A 197 -17.03 7.77 -0.11
CA LEU A 197 -15.58 7.62 -0.27
C LEU A 197 -14.95 6.74 0.79
N SER A 198 -15.40 6.88 2.04
CA SER A 198 -14.96 6.02 3.12
C SER A 198 -15.37 4.57 2.89
N ALA A 199 -16.61 4.31 2.49
CA ALA A 199 -17.07 2.96 2.20
C ALA A 199 -16.29 2.33 1.02
N ASP A 200 -16.07 3.09 -0.06
CA ASP A 200 -15.33 2.64 -1.25
C ASP A 200 -13.88 2.25 -0.89
N VAL A 201 -13.16 3.12 -0.15
CA VAL A 201 -11.79 2.85 0.29
C VAL A 201 -11.74 1.68 1.28
N SER A 202 -12.66 1.61 2.24
CA SER A 202 -12.72 0.51 3.21
C SER A 202 -12.98 -0.85 2.56
N ALA A 203 -13.76 -0.89 1.47
CA ALA A 203 -14.06 -2.10 0.71
C ALA A 203 -12.97 -2.49 -0.31
N ALA A 204 -12.19 -1.52 -0.79
CA ALA A 204 -11.12 -1.75 -1.78
C ALA A 204 -10.14 -2.90 -1.48
N PRO A 205 -9.70 -3.14 -0.22
CA PRO A 205 -8.79 -4.24 0.10
C PRO A 205 -9.48 -5.61 0.19
N ASP A 206 -10.81 -5.71 0.12
CA ASP A 206 -11.52 -6.98 0.35
C ASP A 206 -11.15 -8.09 -0.63
N PRO A 207 -10.95 -7.84 -1.94
CA PRO A 207 -10.43 -8.85 -2.85
C PRO A 207 -9.06 -9.41 -2.42
N LEU A 208 -8.21 -8.58 -1.81
CA LEU A 208 -6.94 -9.04 -1.23
C LEU A 208 -7.14 -9.74 0.11
N ARG A 209 -8.07 -9.27 0.95
CA ARG A 209 -8.40 -9.87 2.26
C ARG A 209 -8.72 -11.36 2.13
N VAL A 210 -9.33 -11.79 1.02
CA VAL A 210 -9.63 -13.21 0.74
C VAL A 210 -8.37 -14.05 0.48
N LEU A 211 -7.29 -13.43 -0.01
CA LEU A 211 -6.05 -14.09 -0.43
C LEU A 211 -4.91 -13.97 0.59
N THR A 212 -5.02 -13.04 1.53
CA THR A 212 -3.95 -12.66 2.45
C THR A 212 -4.33 -12.93 3.90
N PRO A 213 -3.35 -13.10 4.81
CA PRO A 213 -3.62 -13.00 6.24
C PRO A 213 -4.31 -11.67 6.59
N ASN A 214 -5.06 -11.65 7.69
CA ASN A 214 -5.63 -10.43 8.26
C ASN A 214 -4.52 -9.56 8.87
N ALA A 215 -3.77 -8.82 8.02
CA ALA A 215 -2.67 -7.98 8.46
C ALA A 215 -2.47 -6.78 7.54
N THR A 216 -2.12 -5.63 8.12
CA THR A 216 -1.64 -4.47 7.37
C THR A 216 -0.70 -3.57 8.19
N TYR A 217 -0.14 -2.56 7.56
CA TYR A 217 0.64 -1.54 8.22
C TYR A 217 -0.28 -0.52 8.89
N LEU A 218 -0.26 -0.45 10.22
CA LEU A 218 -1.19 0.37 11.00
C LEU A 218 -1.22 1.87 10.61
N ASN A 219 -0.08 2.43 10.18
CA ASN A 219 0.01 3.84 9.80
C ASN A 219 -0.61 4.12 8.42
N GLU A 220 -0.85 3.09 7.63
CA GLU A 220 -1.44 3.18 6.29
C GLU A 220 -2.64 2.25 6.12
N GLY A 221 -3.24 1.84 7.24
CA GLY A 221 -4.40 0.97 7.30
C GLY A 221 -5.71 1.75 7.29
N ASP A 222 -6.81 1.03 7.14
CA ASP A 222 -8.14 1.63 7.24
C ASP A 222 -8.44 2.06 8.69
N VAL A 223 -8.74 3.34 8.88
CA VAL A 223 -9.17 3.88 10.19
C VAL A 223 -10.45 3.21 10.68
N ASN A 224 -11.25 2.64 9.79
CA ASN A 224 -12.49 1.94 10.10
C ASN A 224 -12.31 0.42 10.27
N GLU A 225 -11.08 -0.13 10.25
CA GLU A 225 -10.86 -1.58 10.40
C GLU A 225 -11.52 -2.14 11.69
N GLU A 226 -12.51 -3.01 11.53
CA GLU A 226 -13.27 -3.58 12.65
C GLU A 226 -12.38 -4.51 13.49
N ASN A 227 -11.58 -5.35 12.83
CA ASN A 227 -10.68 -6.31 13.49
C ASN A 227 -9.27 -5.73 13.73
N TRP A 228 -9.20 -4.44 14.07
CA TRP A 228 -7.94 -3.67 14.13
C TRP A 228 -6.88 -4.28 15.06
N GLN A 229 -7.28 -4.93 16.16
CA GLN A 229 -6.35 -5.56 17.09
C GLN A 229 -5.54 -6.66 16.40
N GLU A 230 -6.22 -7.54 15.67
CA GLU A 230 -5.58 -8.59 14.89
C GLU A 230 -4.84 -7.99 13.69
N VAL A 231 -5.48 -7.10 12.94
CA VAL A 231 -4.95 -6.59 11.67
C VAL A 231 -3.70 -5.71 11.86
N PHE A 232 -3.63 -4.90 12.92
CA PHE A 232 -2.51 -3.99 13.16
C PHE A 232 -1.42 -4.58 14.04
N PHE A 233 -1.79 -5.44 15.01
CA PHE A 233 -0.86 -5.94 16.02
C PHE A 233 -0.72 -7.46 16.05
N GLY A 234 -1.68 -8.20 15.51
CA GLY A 234 -1.66 -9.66 15.43
C GLY A 234 -1.47 -10.32 16.79
N SER A 235 -0.68 -11.39 16.83
CA SER A 235 -0.39 -12.13 18.06
C SER A 235 0.38 -11.31 19.11
N ASN A 236 0.90 -10.13 18.77
CA ASN A 236 1.59 -9.26 19.74
C ASN A 236 0.62 -8.46 20.60
N TYR A 237 -0.66 -8.30 20.19
CA TYR A 237 -1.61 -7.42 20.88
C TYR A 237 -1.73 -7.69 22.39
N PRO A 238 -1.89 -8.95 22.88
CA PRO A 238 -2.05 -9.20 24.32
C PRO A 238 -0.84 -8.75 25.14
N ARG A 239 0.39 -8.94 24.61
CA ARG A 239 1.61 -8.51 25.28
C ARG A 239 1.75 -6.99 25.25
N LEU A 240 1.41 -6.35 24.14
CA LEU A 240 1.42 -4.89 24.03
C LEU A 240 0.43 -4.26 25.01
N LEU A 241 -0.77 -4.84 25.14
CA LEU A 241 -1.78 -4.40 26.10
C LEU A 241 -1.30 -4.54 27.55
N ALA A 242 -0.62 -5.65 27.89
CA ALA A 242 -0.04 -5.82 29.22
C ALA A 242 1.02 -4.76 29.54
N ILE A 243 1.87 -4.41 28.56
CA ILE A 243 2.86 -3.33 28.69
C ILE A 243 2.15 -1.99 28.88
N LYS A 244 1.15 -1.68 28.04
CA LYS A 244 0.33 -0.47 28.16
C LYS A 244 -0.27 -0.32 29.55
N ASN A 245 -0.90 -1.38 30.08
CA ASN A 245 -1.50 -1.35 31.42
C ASN A 245 -0.47 -1.21 32.56
N THR A 246 0.79 -1.57 32.32
CA THR A 246 1.88 -1.42 33.31
C THR A 246 2.38 0.02 33.37
N PHE A 247 2.55 0.66 32.21
CA PHE A 247 3.16 2.00 32.10
C PHE A 247 2.14 3.14 32.02
N ASP A 248 0.91 2.85 31.60
CA ASP A 248 -0.19 3.81 31.51
C ASP A 248 -1.51 3.17 31.98
N PRO A 249 -1.62 2.82 33.28
CA PRO A 249 -2.80 2.14 33.84
C PRO A 249 -4.08 2.97 33.81
N ALA A 250 -3.96 4.30 33.71
CA ALA A 250 -5.09 5.22 33.58
C ALA A 250 -5.48 5.51 32.12
N ASN A 251 -4.79 4.88 31.16
CA ASN A 251 -4.99 5.05 29.72
C ASN A 251 -4.96 6.51 29.24
N VAL A 252 -4.11 7.33 29.84
CA VAL A 252 -3.98 8.77 29.52
C VAL A 252 -3.57 8.98 28.06
N PHE A 253 -2.70 8.11 27.54
CA PHE A 253 -2.22 8.17 26.17
C PHE A 253 -3.05 7.30 25.24
N THR A 254 -4.30 7.68 25.01
CA THR A 254 -5.20 6.97 24.11
C THR A 254 -5.12 7.53 22.69
N VAL A 255 -5.17 6.64 21.69
CA VAL A 255 -5.24 6.99 20.28
C VAL A 255 -6.24 6.07 19.60
N TRP A 256 -6.95 6.59 18.60
CA TRP A 256 -7.94 5.82 17.83
C TRP A 256 -7.37 4.48 17.37
N LYS A 257 -8.02 3.38 17.78
CA LYS A 257 -7.61 1.99 17.48
C LYS A 257 -6.13 1.67 17.78
N GLY A 258 -5.56 2.36 18.76
CA GLY A 258 -4.27 2.03 19.35
C GLY A 258 -4.37 0.93 20.41
N VAL A 259 -3.22 0.48 20.91
CA VAL A 259 -3.16 -0.48 22.02
C VAL A 259 -3.84 0.10 23.26
N GLY A 260 -4.88 -0.57 23.75
CA GLY A 260 -5.68 -0.09 24.88
C GLY A 260 -6.80 0.88 24.50
N TRP A 261 -7.10 1.06 23.22
CA TRP A 261 -8.32 1.74 22.77
C TRP A 261 -9.56 1.04 23.34
N VAL A 262 -10.51 1.84 23.82
CA VAL A 262 -11.79 1.36 24.37
C VAL A 262 -12.90 1.89 23.48
N GLU A 263 -13.63 0.98 22.84
CA GLU A 263 -14.80 1.35 22.06
C GLU A 263 -15.89 1.92 23.00
N ASN A 264 -16.49 3.04 22.59
CA ASN A 264 -17.57 3.70 23.33
C ASN A 264 -17.21 4.12 24.77
N ALA A 265 -15.93 4.41 25.06
CA ALA A 265 -15.64 5.05 26.35
C ALA A 265 -16.28 6.45 26.41
N ASP A 266 -16.53 6.93 27.62
CA ASP A 266 -17.34 8.12 27.86
C ASP A 266 -16.76 9.32 27.09
N SER A 267 -17.63 10.18 26.56
CA SER A 267 -17.27 11.36 25.76
C SER A 267 -16.30 12.32 26.49
N SER A 268 -16.18 12.21 27.81
CA SER A 268 -15.18 12.91 28.62
C SER A 268 -13.74 12.38 28.47
N ASP A 269 -13.58 11.15 27.98
CA ASP A 269 -12.30 10.45 27.84
C ASP A 269 -11.67 10.63 26.44
N TYR A 270 -12.42 11.22 25.48
CA TYR A 270 -11.97 11.41 24.10
C TYR A 270 -12.34 12.78 23.52
N CYS A 271 -11.37 13.46 22.91
CA CYS A 271 -11.61 14.63 22.05
C CYS A 271 -12.05 14.26 20.61
N TYR A 272 -12.49 13.03 20.38
CA TYR A 272 -12.99 12.59 19.07
C TYR A 272 -14.51 12.73 19.05
N TYR A 273 -15.02 13.69 18.29
CA TYR A 273 -16.46 13.96 18.17
C TYR A 273 -17.23 12.71 17.70
N GLU A 274 -18.36 12.41 18.33
CA GLU A 274 -19.29 11.30 18.04
C GLU A 274 -19.97 11.33 16.66
N THR A 275 -19.52 12.16 15.72
CA THR A 275 -20.17 12.29 14.41
C THR A 275 -19.18 12.05 13.28
N ILE A 276 -18.97 10.77 12.97
CA ILE A 276 -18.75 10.33 11.59
C ILE A 276 -19.94 9.40 11.27
N VAL A 277 -21.06 10.02 10.88
CA VAL A 277 -22.22 9.34 10.28
C VAL A 277 -22.39 9.89 8.88
#